data_AF-A0A952CI12-F1
#
_entry.id   AF-A0A952CI12-F1
#
_cell.length_a   1.000
_cell.length_b   1.000
_cell.length_c   1.000
_cell.angle_alpha   90.00
_cell.angle_beta   90.00
_cell.angle_gamma   90.00
#
_symmetry.space_group_name_H-M   'P 1'
#
loop_
_entity.id
_entity.type
_entity.pdbx_description
1 polymer ?
#
loop_
_entity_poly.entity_id
_entity_poly.type
_entity_poly.pdbx_seq_one_letter_code
_entity_poly.pdbx_strand_id
1 'polypeptide(L)'
;MKMAKASQADLDMANELAWLLEALEKRCLPEVLSEQFGDDEFDIDNPEHVREAMGLILRTLRKGSLFRVTFGMLVLLDSDNEIVDPDARTLEVHPKFERCEQARQHLEAVVRRLVDIMERSDLDKSVSAGHPLPTLKEWNEAMHEARAVLLGKTGEPMFLGEFRP
;
A
#
# COMPACT_ATOMS: atom_id res chain seq x y z
N MET A 1 9.06 3.13 9.28
CA MET A 1 8.99 2.15 10.41
C MET A 1 8.30 0.86 9.93
N LYS A 2 8.49 -0.32 10.56
CA LYS A 2 7.76 -1.56 10.16
C LYS A 2 6.87 -2.08 11.28
N MET A 3 5.66 -2.53 10.94
CA MET A 3 4.69 -3.11 11.87
C MET A 3 3.97 -4.30 11.21
N ALA A 4 3.57 -5.30 12.01
CA ALA A 4 2.65 -6.33 11.56
C ALA A 4 1.28 -5.74 11.22
N LYS A 5 0.66 -6.22 10.13
CA LYS A 5 -0.70 -5.84 9.74
C LYS A 5 -1.70 -6.25 10.83
N ALA A 6 -2.70 -5.40 11.07
CA ALA A 6 -3.87 -5.76 11.87
C ALA A 6 -4.57 -7.01 11.30
N SER A 7 -4.92 -7.95 12.18
CA SER A 7 -5.74 -9.11 11.81
C SER A 7 -7.20 -8.69 11.62
N GLN A 8 -8.03 -9.55 11.02
CA GLN A 8 -9.46 -9.29 10.93
C GLN A 8 -10.10 -9.11 12.32
N ALA A 9 -9.70 -9.93 13.30
CA ALA A 9 -10.18 -9.80 14.68
C ALA A 9 -9.82 -8.45 15.33
N ASP A 10 -8.70 -7.84 14.95
CA ASP A 10 -8.35 -6.50 15.43
C ASP A 10 -9.29 -5.44 14.85
N LEU A 11 -9.59 -5.54 13.55
CA LEU A 11 -10.46 -4.61 12.85
C LEU A 11 -11.90 -4.70 13.36
N ASP A 12 -12.42 -5.92 13.51
CA ASP A 12 -13.76 -6.17 14.04
C ASP A 12 -13.90 -5.63 15.47
N MET A 13 -12.90 -5.91 16.32
CA MET A 13 -12.84 -5.39 17.69
C MET A 13 -12.76 -3.87 17.73
N ALA A 14 -11.91 -3.25 16.92
CA ALA A 14 -11.75 -1.79 16.91
C ALA A 14 -13.04 -1.09 16.43
N ASN A 15 -13.71 -1.66 15.43
CA ASN A 15 -15.00 -1.16 14.95
C ASN A 15 -16.08 -1.29 16.05
N GLU A 16 -16.22 -2.47 16.65
CA GLU A 16 -17.16 -2.69 17.76
C GLU A 16 -16.91 -1.73 18.92
N LEU A 17 -15.64 -1.51 19.27
CA LEU A 17 -15.25 -0.56 20.30
C LEU A 17 -15.63 0.88 19.94
N ALA A 18 -15.44 1.29 18.68
CA ALA A 18 -15.83 2.63 18.23
C ALA A 18 -17.34 2.87 18.38
N TRP A 19 -18.16 1.92 17.91
CA TRP A 19 -19.62 1.98 18.08
C TRP A 19 -20.03 2.04 19.55
N LEU A 20 -19.40 1.24 20.40
CA LEU A 20 -19.64 1.22 21.84
C LEU A 20 -19.34 2.58 22.47
N LEU A 21 -18.19 3.18 22.16
CA LEU A 21 -17.78 4.47 22.72
C LEU A 21 -18.68 5.60 22.23
N GLU A 22 -19.08 5.62 20.96
CA GLU A 22 -20.03 6.61 20.42
C GLU A 22 -21.43 6.48 21.05
N ALA A 23 -21.89 5.26 21.33
CA ALA A 23 -23.17 5.06 22.01
C ALA A 23 -23.14 5.64 23.43
N LEU A 24 -22.08 5.34 24.19
CA LEU A 24 -21.90 5.87 25.55
C LEU A 24 -21.77 7.40 25.56
N GLU A 25 -21.07 7.98 24.58
CA GLU A 25 -20.95 9.44 24.42
C GLU A 25 -22.32 10.11 24.20
N LYS A 26 -23.21 9.46 23.45
CA LYS A 26 -24.60 9.90 23.22
C LYS A 26 -25.56 9.57 24.37
N ARG A 27 -25.05 9.08 25.50
CA ARG A 27 -25.84 8.58 26.64
C ARG A 27 -26.81 7.45 26.27
N CYS A 28 -26.52 6.70 25.21
CA CYS A 28 -27.26 5.51 24.88
C CYS A 28 -26.63 4.30 25.56
N LEU A 29 -27.44 3.47 26.21
CA LEU A 29 -26.98 2.16 26.60
C LEU A 29 -26.77 1.31 25.34
N PRO A 30 -25.61 0.67 25.18
CA PRO A 30 -25.41 -0.34 24.15
C PRO A 30 -26.49 -1.42 24.29
N GLU A 31 -26.93 -2.01 23.18
CA GLU A 31 -28.02 -3.00 23.15
C GLU A 31 -27.81 -4.16 24.16
N VAL A 32 -26.55 -4.56 24.34
CA VAL A 32 -26.15 -5.60 25.31
C VAL A 32 -26.41 -5.20 26.77
N LEU A 33 -26.44 -3.90 27.07
CA LEU A 33 -26.73 -3.34 28.40
C LEU A 33 -28.20 -2.91 28.55
N SER A 34 -28.87 -2.50 27.47
CA SER A 34 -30.30 -2.15 27.54
C SER A 34 -31.17 -3.33 27.94
N GLU A 35 -30.76 -4.57 27.69
CA GLU A 35 -31.45 -5.75 28.23
C GLU A 35 -31.47 -5.80 29.77
N GLN A 36 -30.45 -5.21 30.43
CA GLN A 36 -30.32 -5.22 31.90
C GLN A 36 -30.94 -4.01 32.57
N PHE A 37 -30.81 -2.83 31.94
CA PHE A 37 -31.26 -1.56 32.51
C PHE A 37 -32.54 -1.01 31.84
N GLY A 38 -33.09 -1.70 30.84
CA GLY A 38 -34.25 -1.24 30.08
C GLY A 38 -33.93 -0.10 29.11
N ASP A 39 -34.92 0.75 28.86
CA ASP A 39 -34.80 1.95 28.01
C ASP A 39 -34.14 3.14 28.74
N ASP A 40 -33.43 2.89 29.85
CA ASP A 40 -32.74 3.92 30.61
C ASP A 40 -31.59 4.55 29.80
N GLU A 41 -31.39 5.86 29.93
CA GLU A 41 -30.22 6.53 29.38
C GLU A 41 -28.96 6.15 30.18
N PHE A 42 -27.82 6.04 29.49
CA PHE A 42 -26.54 5.85 30.15
C PHE A 42 -26.23 7.08 31.02
N ASP A 43 -25.85 6.81 32.26
CA ASP A 43 -25.56 7.82 33.29
C ASP A 43 -24.18 7.52 33.87
N ILE A 44 -23.25 8.46 33.70
CA ILE A 44 -21.88 8.34 34.19
C ILE A 44 -21.78 8.45 35.71
N ASP A 45 -22.78 9.04 36.36
CA ASP A 45 -22.84 9.14 37.82
C ASP A 45 -23.50 7.90 38.44
N ASN A 46 -24.15 7.05 37.63
CA ASN A 46 -24.65 5.75 38.06
C ASN A 46 -23.52 4.70 38.07
N PRO A 47 -23.09 4.22 39.26
CA PRO A 47 -21.95 3.31 39.38
C PRO A 47 -22.21 1.94 38.74
N GLU A 48 -23.46 1.53 38.55
CA GLU A 48 -23.79 0.28 37.86
C GLU A 48 -23.62 0.41 36.35
N HIS A 49 -24.13 1.49 35.76
CA HIS A 49 -23.94 1.82 34.35
C HIS A 49 -22.45 1.87 33.99
N VAL A 50 -21.65 2.59 34.80
CA VAL A 50 -20.20 2.70 34.59
C VAL A 50 -19.52 1.34 34.70
N ARG A 51 -19.88 0.52 35.69
CA ARG A 51 -19.28 -0.81 35.88
C ARG A 51 -19.52 -1.71 34.67
N GLU A 52 -20.76 -1.75 34.17
CA GLU A 52 -21.11 -2.60 33.04
C GLU A 52 -20.53 -2.08 31.72
N ALA A 53 -20.56 -0.76 31.49
CA ALA A 53 -19.92 -0.13 30.32
C ALA A 53 -18.41 -0.42 30.29
N MET A 54 -17.71 -0.25 31.43
CA MET A 54 -16.29 -0.60 31.54
C MET A 54 -16.05 -2.09 31.36
N GLY A 55 -16.92 -2.94 31.91
CA GLY A 55 -16.87 -4.38 31.70
C GLY A 55 -16.97 -4.74 30.22
N LEU A 56 -17.88 -4.11 29.49
CA LEU A 56 -18.08 -4.31 28.06
C LEU A 56 -16.86 -3.84 27.25
N ILE A 57 -16.34 -2.64 27.51
CA ILE A 57 -15.12 -2.12 26.87
C ILE A 57 -13.95 -3.10 27.05
N LEU A 58 -13.72 -3.57 28.28
CA LEU A 58 -12.63 -4.51 28.57
C LEU A 58 -12.84 -5.88 27.90
N ARG A 59 -14.07 -6.37 27.80
CA ARG A 59 -14.38 -7.60 27.06
C ARG A 59 -14.12 -7.43 25.57
N THR A 60 -14.52 -6.30 24.98
CA THR A 60 -14.27 -5.99 23.56
C THR A 60 -12.78 -5.88 23.30
N LEU A 61 -12.03 -5.12 24.11
CA LEU A 61 -10.57 -4.97 23.99
C LEU A 61 -9.79 -6.30 24.06
N ARG A 62 -10.35 -7.37 24.65
CA ARG A 62 -9.72 -8.70 24.69
C ARG A 62 -9.86 -9.48 23.38
N LYS A 63 -10.74 -9.07 22.46
CA LYS A 63 -10.99 -9.76 21.19
C LYS A 63 -9.88 -9.51 20.15
N GLY A 64 -9.10 -8.45 20.30
CA GLY A 64 -8.07 -8.05 19.35
C GLY A 64 -7.09 -7.02 19.92
N SER A 65 -6.32 -6.37 19.05
CA SER A 65 -5.33 -5.36 19.41
C SER A 65 -5.66 -4.01 18.78
N LEU A 66 -6.17 -3.08 19.60
CA LEU A 66 -6.45 -1.72 19.15
C LEU A 66 -5.17 -1.01 18.69
N PHE A 67 -4.06 -1.31 19.37
CA PHE A 67 -2.74 -0.78 19.05
C PHE A 67 -2.29 -1.14 17.63
N ARG A 68 -2.53 -2.39 17.16
CA ARG A 68 -2.18 -2.77 15.78
C ARG A 68 -2.99 -1.99 14.74
N VAL A 69 -4.23 -1.66 15.04
CA VAL A 69 -5.08 -0.86 14.14
C VAL A 69 -4.60 0.59 14.11
N THR A 70 -4.50 1.25 15.26
CA THR A 70 -4.18 2.68 15.34
C THR A 70 -2.74 2.96 14.92
N PHE A 71 -1.79 2.19 15.42
CA PHE A 71 -0.39 2.36 15.05
C PHE A 71 -0.12 1.89 13.61
N GLY A 72 -0.87 0.89 13.12
CA GLY A 72 -0.85 0.51 11.71
C GLY A 72 -1.24 1.67 10.79
N MET A 73 -2.25 2.45 11.17
CA MET A 73 -2.63 3.67 10.44
C MET A 73 -1.54 4.75 10.52
N LEU A 74 -0.90 4.95 11.68
CA LEU A 74 0.23 5.88 11.79
C LEU A 74 1.38 5.50 10.87
N VAL A 75 1.72 4.21 10.78
CA VAL A 75 2.76 3.70 9.87
C VAL A 75 2.34 3.85 8.41
N LEU A 76 1.07 3.65 8.08
CA LEU A 76 0.54 3.83 6.73
C LEU A 76 0.62 5.30 6.27
N LEU A 77 0.34 6.24 7.17
CA LEU A 77 0.29 7.69 6.90
C LEU A 77 1.65 8.40 7.06
N ASP A 78 2.65 7.72 7.61
CA ASP A 78 4.01 8.24 7.75
C ASP A 78 4.64 8.45 6.35
N SER A 79 4.93 9.72 6.04
CA SER A 79 5.46 10.17 4.75
C SER A 79 6.77 9.49 4.38
N ASP A 80 7.59 9.11 5.37
CA ASP A 80 8.87 8.45 5.13
C ASP A 80 8.69 7.01 4.61
N ASN A 81 7.51 6.41 4.82
CA ASN A 81 7.19 5.10 4.25
C ASN A 81 6.71 5.20 2.79
N GLU A 82 6.32 6.40 2.33
CA GLU A 82 5.92 6.70 0.95
C GLU A 82 4.92 5.66 0.38
N ILE A 83 3.94 5.24 1.19
CA ILE A 83 2.90 4.27 0.79
C ILE A 83 1.69 5.02 0.23
N VAL A 84 1.24 6.03 0.98
CA VAL A 84 0.13 6.92 0.63
C VAL A 84 0.69 8.24 0.10
N ASP A 85 -0.03 8.88 -0.83
CA ASP A 85 0.29 10.23 -1.30
C ASP A 85 0.06 11.27 -0.18
N PRO A 86 1.12 11.96 0.31
CA PRO A 86 0.99 12.94 1.38
C PRO A 86 0.23 14.21 0.95
N ASP A 87 0.12 14.48 -0.36
CA ASP A 87 -0.54 15.67 -0.89
C ASP A 87 -2.02 15.40 -1.21
N ALA A 88 -2.45 14.14 -1.20
CA ALA A 88 -3.84 13.76 -1.43
C ALA A 88 -4.73 14.02 -0.19
N ARG A 89 -6.00 14.36 -0.44
CA ARG A 89 -7.01 14.51 0.63
C ARG A 89 -7.63 13.19 1.07
N THR A 90 -7.33 12.12 0.36
CA THR A 90 -7.84 10.76 0.53
C THR A 90 -6.67 9.78 0.59
N LEU A 91 -6.94 8.54 0.98
CA LEU A 91 -5.91 7.49 1.03
C LEU A 91 -5.57 7.01 -0.40
N GLU A 92 -4.82 7.81 -1.13
CA GLU A 92 -4.34 7.49 -2.49
C GLU A 92 -2.95 6.86 -2.46
N VAL A 93 -2.65 6.01 -3.44
CA VAL A 93 -1.35 5.37 -3.56
C VAL A 93 -0.28 6.40 -3.93
N HIS A 94 0.90 6.34 -3.30
CA HIS A 94 1.97 7.30 -3.55
C HIS A 94 2.40 7.34 -5.05
N PRO A 95 2.57 8.53 -5.68
CA PRO A 95 2.86 8.66 -7.11
C PRO A 95 4.13 7.93 -7.60
N LYS A 96 5.02 7.55 -6.69
CA LYS A 96 6.20 6.74 -7.02
C LYS A 96 5.83 5.41 -7.67
N PHE A 97 4.72 4.79 -7.27
CA PHE A 97 4.33 3.47 -7.78
C PHE A 97 3.90 3.57 -9.25
N GLU A 98 3.20 4.63 -9.65
CA GLU A 98 2.89 4.90 -11.06
C GLU A 98 4.17 5.13 -11.87
N ARG A 99 5.13 5.90 -11.34
CA ARG A 99 6.43 6.13 -11.99
C ARG A 99 7.21 4.82 -12.18
N CYS A 100 7.22 3.96 -11.17
CA CYS A 100 7.85 2.64 -11.25
C CYS A 100 7.18 1.76 -12.33
N GLU A 101 5.85 1.77 -12.41
CA GLU A 101 5.11 1.00 -13.40
C GLU A 101 5.37 1.50 -14.83
N GLN A 102 5.38 2.82 -15.04
CA GLN A 102 5.75 3.42 -16.33
C GLN A 102 7.18 3.06 -16.73
N ALA A 103 8.13 3.13 -15.79
CA ALA A 103 9.51 2.75 -16.04
C ALA A 103 9.64 1.26 -16.41
N ARG A 104 8.90 0.38 -15.72
CA ARG A 104 8.84 -1.06 -16.01
C ARG A 104 8.32 -1.32 -17.42
N GLN A 105 7.17 -0.72 -17.79
CA GLN A 105 6.59 -0.86 -19.13
C GLN A 105 7.53 -0.37 -20.22
N HIS A 106 8.22 0.74 -19.97
CA HIS A 106 9.17 1.28 -20.93
C HIS A 106 10.39 0.36 -21.10
N LEU A 107 10.94 -0.18 -20.02
CA LEU A 107 12.03 -1.16 -20.07
C LEU A 107 11.61 -2.43 -20.83
N GLU A 108 10.42 -2.95 -20.58
CA GLU A 108 9.89 -4.12 -21.30
C GLU A 108 9.77 -3.86 -22.81
N ALA A 109 9.33 -2.66 -23.20
CA ALA A 109 9.24 -2.28 -24.60
C ALA A 109 10.64 -2.22 -25.26
N VAL A 110 11.64 -1.67 -24.57
CA VAL A 110 13.03 -1.63 -25.06
C VAL A 110 13.61 -3.03 -25.19
N VAL A 111 13.48 -3.86 -24.16
CA VAL A 111 13.98 -5.25 -24.19
C VAL A 111 13.34 -6.02 -25.34
N ARG A 112 12.02 -5.90 -25.53
CA ARG A 112 11.32 -6.55 -26.63
C ARG A 112 11.84 -6.12 -28.00
N ARG A 113 12.08 -4.83 -28.21
CA ARG A 113 12.68 -4.31 -29.45
C ARG A 113 14.07 -4.86 -29.69
N LEU A 114 14.91 -4.96 -28.65
CA LEU A 114 16.25 -5.53 -28.77
C LEU A 114 16.20 -7.01 -29.13
N VAL A 115 15.31 -7.78 -28.52
CA VAL A 115 15.08 -9.19 -28.88
C VAL A 115 14.65 -9.31 -30.33
N ASP A 116 13.67 -8.51 -30.78
CA ASP A 116 13.23 -8.52 -32.18
C ASP A 116 14.38 -8.19 -33.16
N ILE A 117 15.26 -7.24 -32.81
CA ILE A 117 16.46 -6.89 -33.61
C ILE A 117 17.44 -8.04 -33.65
N MET A 118 17.69 -8.70 -32.52
CA MET A 118 18.61 -9.85 -32.43
C MET A 118 18.08 -11.04 -33.23
N GLU A 119 16.81 -11.38 -33.09
CA GLU A 119 16.17 -12.47 -33.84
C GLU A 119 16.22 -12.22 -35.35
N ARG A 120 15.96 -10.99 -35.80
CA ARG A 120 16.11 -10.62 -37.21
C ARG A 120 17.57 -10.72 -37.68
N SER A 121 18.52 -10.30 -36.85
CA SER A 121 19.95 -10.35 -37.18
C SER A 121 20.49 -11.79 -37.25
N ASP A 122 19.93 -12.72 -36.49
CA ASP A 122 20.30 -14.14 -36.53
C ASP A 122 19.54 -14.92 -37.63
N LEU A 123 18.30 -14.53 -37.95
CA LEU A 123 17.60 -14.99 -39.16
C LEU A 123 18.35 -14.59 -40.44
N ASP A 124 18.89 -13.39 -40.51
CA ASP A 124 19.62 -12.85 -41.68
C ASP A 124 20.99 -13.53 -41.87
N LYS A 125 21.61 -14.04 -40.80
CA LYS A 125 22.80 -14.93 -40.91
C LYS A 125 22.46 -16.33 -41.44
N SER A 126 21.22 -16.78 -41.26
CA SER A 126 20.75 -18.09 -41.74
C SER A 126 20.18 -18.05 -43.17
N VAL A 127 19.77 -16.87 -43.64
CA VAL A 127 19.24 -16.64 -45.00
C VAL A 127 20.22 -15.77 -45.78
N SER A 128 21.12 -16.43 -46.51
CA SER A 128 21.90 -15.83 -47.58
C SER A 128 20.98 -15.31 -48.71
N ALA A 129 20.39 -14.11 -48.57
CA ALA A 129 19.89 -13.27 -49.68
C ALA A 129 19.21 -11.96 -49.19
N GLY A 130 19.98 -10.87 -49.09
CA GLY A 130 19.56 -9.59 -49.67
C GLY A 130 18.70 -8.59 -48.88
N HIS A 131 18.52 -8.69 -47.56
CA HIS A 131 18.00 -7.57 -46.75
C HIS A 131 19.11 -6.87 -45.95
N PRO A 132 19.05 -5.54 -45.78
CA PRO A 132 20.11 -4.81 -45.09
C PRO A 132 20.03 -5.03 -43.58
N LEU A 133 21.14 -5.47 -42.99
CA LEU A 133 21.36 -5.48 -41.55
C LEU A 133 21.02 -4.12 -40.93
N PRO A 134 20.54 -4.09 -39.67
CA PRO A 134 20.45 -2.84 -38.92
C PRO A 134 21.83 -2.18 -38.88
N THR A 135 21.87 -0.90 -39.23
CA THR A 135 23.08 -0.11 -39.28
C THR A 135 23.68 0.02 -37.88
N LEU A 136 25.00 0.20 -37.81
CA LEU A 136 25.71 0.45 -36.55
C LEU A 136 25.11 1.63 -35.76
N LYS A 137 24.50 2.57 -36.49
CA LYS A 137 23.77 3.71 -35.95
C LYS A 137 22.49 3.29 -35.21
N GLU A 138 21.66 2.44 -35.82
CA GLU A 138 20.44 1.92 -35.20
C GLU A 138 20.75 1.06 -33.97
N TRP A 139 21.83 0.29 -34.01
CA TRP A 139 22.33 -0.46 -32.85
C TRP A 139 22.79 0.45 -31.71
N ASN A 140 23.55 1.50 -32.03
CA ASN A 140 24.02 2.45 -31.03
C ASN A 140 22.87 3.28 -30.44
N GLU A 141 21.88 3.68 -31.24
CA GLU A 141 20.70 4.41 -30.77
C GLU A 141 19.86 3.56 -29.82
N ALA A 142 19.57 2.31 -30.17
CA ALA A 142 18.83 1.38 -29.29
C ALA A 142 19.57 1.12 -27.96
N MET A 143 20.90 0.96 -28.02
CA MET A 143 21.73 0.80 -26.81
C MET A 143 21.81 2.08 -25.98
N HIS A 144 21.82 3.26 -26.62
CA HIS A 144 21.82 4.54 -25.92
C HIS A 144 20.49 4.82 -25.21
N GLU A 145 19.37 4.49 -25.85
CA GLU A 145 18.04 4.53 -25.25
C GLU A 145 17.95 3.57 -24.05
N ALA A 146 18.35 2.32 -24.23
CA ALA A 146 18.38 1.34 -23.14
C ALA A 146 19.23 1.83 -21.95
N ARG A 147 20.38 2.43 -22.21
CA ARG A 147 21.27 2.98 -21.19
C ARG A 147 20.69 4.21 -20.50
N ALA A 148 20.01 5.10 -21.23
CA ALA A 148 19.33 6.26 -20.67
C ALA A 148 18.14 5.87 -19.78
N VAL A 149 17.46 4.77 -20.11
CA VAL A 149 16.40 4.20 -19.27
C VAL A 149 16.98 3.64 -17.98
N LEU A 150 18.06 2.86 -18.05
CA LEU A 150 18.69 2.27 -16.86
C LEU A 150 19.35 3.30 -15.93
N LEU A 151 19.86 4.41 -16.46
CA LEU A 151 20.58 5.46 -15.72
C LEU A 151 19.76 6.73 -15.45
N GLY A 152 18.46 6.74 -15.74
CA GLY A 152 17.61 7.92 -15.57
C GLY A 152 18.10 9.19 -16.31
N LYS A 153 17.42 10.32 -16.09
CA LYS A 153 17.78 11.62 -16.71
C LYS A 153 19.03 12.27 -16.12
N THR A 154 19.46 11.84 -14.93
CA THR A 154 20.61 12.41 -14.20
C THR A 154 21.91 11.65 -14.46
N GLY A 155 21.86 10.50 -15.15
CA GLY A 155 23.02 9.61 -15.30
C GLY A 155 23.30 8.76 -14.06
N GLU A 156 22.49 8.89 -13.00
CA GLU A 156 22.54 8.02 -11.83
C GLU A 156 21.62 6.82 -12.03
N PRO A 157 22.06 5.59 -11.72
CA PRO A 157 21.22 4.40 -11.86
C PRO A 157 19.85 4.67 -11.26
N MET A 158 18.79 4.45 -12.04
CA MET A 158 17.43 4.57 -11.54
C MET A 158 17.34 3.59 -10.37
N PHE A 159 17.28 4.10 -9.14
CA PHE A 159 17.40 3.32 -7.91
C PHE A 159 16.38 2.16 -7.94
N LEU A 160 16.84 0.99 -8.40
CA LEU A 160 16.31 -0.30 -7.96
C LEU A 160 16.75 -0.35 -6.50
N GLY A 161 15.85 0.09 -5.61
CA GLY A 161 16.13 0.23 -4.18
C GLY A 161 16.96 -0.92 -3.66
N GLU A 162 17.98 -0.61 -2.86
CA GLU A 162 18.92 -1.57 -2.30
C GLU A 162 18.21 -2.85 -1.87
N PHE A 163 18.31 -3.90 -2.69
CA PHE A 163 18.09 -5.26 -2.22
C PHE A 163 19.28 -5.59 -1.33
N ARG A 164 19.20 -5.16 -0.07
CA ARG A 164 20.05 -5.73 0.99
C ARG A 164 19.54 -7.14 1.29
N PRO A 165 20.42 -8.15 1.30
CA PRO A 165 20.07 -9.49 1.79
C PRO A 165 19.66 -9.46 3.27
#